data_AF-A0A258F6U2-F1
#
_entry.id   AF-A0A258F6U2-F1
#
_cell.length_a   1.000
_cell.length_b   1.000
_cell.length_c   1.000
_cell.angle_alpha   90.00
_cell.angle_beta   90.00
_cell.angle_gamma   90.00
#
_symmetry.space_group_name_H-M   'P 1'
#
loop_
_entity.id
_entity.type
_entity.pdbx_description
1 polymer ?
#
loop_
_entity_poly.entity_id
_entity_poly.type
_entity_poly.pdbx_seq_one_letter_code
_entity_poly.pdbx_strand_id
1 'polypeptide(L)' 'MLAGQRGKALIPTNTNNLDGAVYDNSASDLVTGYNSVSDGSLANNAGLNTVIQNSGNNVLIQNAVILNIQMQ' A
#
# COMPACT_ATOMS: atom_id res chain seq x y z
N MET A 1 20.75 18.98 33.94
CA MET A 1 19.45 18.59 33.33
C MET A 1 19.59 17.74 32.06
N LEU A 2 20.47 16.71 32.04
CA LEU A 2 20.67 15.84 30.85
C LEU A 2 20.40 14.35 31.14
N ALA A 3 19.60 14.03 32.16
CA ALA A 3 19.28 12.65 32.53
C ALA A 3 18.06 12.06 31.80
N GLY A 4 17.27 12.89 31.11
CA GLY A 4 15.99 12.49 30.47
C GLY A 4 16.07 12.10 28.99
N GLN A 5 17.25 12.09 28.37
CA GLN A 5 17.41 11.79 26.93
C GLN A 5 18.06 10.43 26.63
N ARG A 6 18.46 9.68 27.64
CA ARG A 6 19.06 8.33 27.48
C ARG A 6 18.02 7.20 27.38
N GLY A 7 16.74 7.53 27.51
CA GLY A 7 15.62 6.59 27.48
C GLY A 7 14.46 7.09 26.64
N LYS A 8 14.67 8.05 25.74
CA LYS A 8 13.73 8.24 24.63
C LYS A 8 13.85 6.99 23.78
N ALA A 9 13.07 5.96 24.14
CA ALA A 9 12.68 4.93 23.19
C ALA A 9 12.36 5.68 21.90
N LEU A 10 13.01 5.29 20.81
CA LEU A 10 12.55 5.69 19.49
C LEU A 10 11.06 5.32 19.48
N ILE A 11 10.19 6.33 19.57
CA ILE A 11 8.77 6.15 19.30
C ILE A 11 8.69 6.43 17.81
N PRO A 12 8.80 5.43 16.92
CA PRO A 12 8.61 5.67 15.51
C PRO A 12 7.17 6.11 15.32
N THR A 13 6.96 7.40 15.06
CA THR A 13 5.68 7.92 14.60
C THR A 13 5.56 7.55 13.13
N ASN A 14 4.76 6.52 12.87
CA ASN A 14 4.54 5.96 11.55
C ASN A 14 3.19 6.43 11.03
N THR A 15 3.20 7.44 10.15
CA THR A 15 1.97 8.00 9.59
C THR A 15 1.98 7.83 8.09
N ASN A 16 0.97 7.12 7.56
CA ASN A 16 0.63 7.16 6.14
C ASN A 16 -0.53 8.14 5.97
N ASN A 17 -0.25 9.32 5.41
CA ASN A 17 -1.28 10.26 5.00
C ASN A 17 -1.57 10.05 3.51
N LEU A 18 -2.71 9.43 3.20
CA LEU A 18 -3.10 9.10 1.83
C LEU A 18 -4.37 9.86 1.47
N ASP A 19 -4.18 11.00 0.83
CA ASP A 19 -5.25 11.82 0.30
C ASP A 19 -5.37 11.57 -1.21
N GLY A 20 -6.59 11.27 -1.65
CA GLY A 20 -6.86 11.18 -3.06
C GLY A 20 -8.35 11.15 -3.33
N ALA A 21 -8.70 11.66 -4.50
CA ALA A 21 -10.06 11.65 -4.97
C ALA A 21 -10.08 11.48 -6.48
N VAL A 22 -11.19 10.97 -6.99
CA VAL A 22 -11.43 10.81 -8.42
C VAL A 22 -12.66 11.65 -8.73
N TYR A 23 -12.46 12.88 -9.21
CA TYR A 23 -13.53 13.83 -9.49
C TYR A 23 -13.77 13.98 -10.99
N ASP A 24 -15.00 14.37 -11.32
CA ASP A 24 -15.45 14.70 -12.69
C ASP A 24 -15.18 13.61 -13.74
N ASN A 25 -15.19 12.34 -13.32
CA ASN A 25 -14.95 11.26 -14.26
C ASN A 25 -16.23 10.89 -15.03
N SER A 26 -16.11 10.83 -16.35
CA SER A 26 -17.11 10.26 -17.25
C SER A 26 -16.47 9.12 -18.03
N ALA A 27 -17.17 7.99 -18.13
CA ALA A 27 -16.66 6.85 -18.88
C ALA A 27 -17.82 6.17 -19.62
N SER A 28 -17.72 6.09 -20.95
CA SER A 28 -18.73 5.48 -21.84
C SER A 28 -18.06 4.58 -22.88
N ASP A 29 -18.82 3.66 -23.47
CA ASP A 29 -18.32 2.71 -24.49
C ASP A 29 -17.13 1.85 -24.03
N LEU A 30 -17.15 1.45 -22.76
CA LEU A 30 -16.02 0.76 -22.13
C LEU A 30 -16.14 -0.75 -22.27
N VAL A 31 -15.05 -1.38 -22.72
CA VAL A 31 -14.84 -2.82 -22.59
C VAL A 31 -13.77 -3.03 -21.51
N THR A 32 -14.15 -3.61 -20.38
CA THR A 32 -13.23 -3.90 -19.27
C THR A 32 -12.73 -5.33 -19.36
N GLY A 33 -11.49 -5.55 -18.90
CA GLY A 33 -10.85 -6.86 -18.90
C GLY A 33 -10.98 -7.61 -17.57
N TYR A 34 -10.46 -8.83 -17.54
CA TYR A 34 -10.28 -9.58 -16.29
C TYR A 34 -8.97 -9.18 -15.63
N ASN A 35 -8.99 -9.07 -14.31
CA ASN A 35 -7.76 -9.11 -13.52
C ASN A 35 -7.57 -10.54 -13.04
N SER A 36 -6.73 -11.33 -13.72
CA SER A 36 -6.57 -12.74 -13.40
C SER A 36 -5.22 -13.00 -12.76
N VAL A 37 -5.27 -13.53 -11.54
CA VAL A 37 -4.15 -14.10 -10.82
C VAL A 37 -4.50 -15.58 -10.67
N SER A 38 -3.91 -16.41 -11.51
CA SER A 38 -4.22 -17.83 -11.65
C SER A 38 -3.25 -18.72 -10.85
N ASP A 39 -3.48 -20.02 -10.88
CA ASP A 39 -2.65 -21.02 -10.20
C ASP A 39 -1.16 -20.80 -10.47
N GLY A 40 -0.37 -20.73 -9.40
CA GLY A 40 1.07 -20.50 -9.47
C GLY A 40 1.50 -19.03 -9.55
N SER A 41 0.58 -18.07 -9.72
CA SER A 41 0.93 -16.65 -9.91
C SER A 41 1.70 -16.02 -8.73
N LEU A 42 1.59 -16.62 -7.54
CA LEU A 42 2.36 -16.27 -6.35
C LEU A 42 3.05 -17.50 -5.72
N ALA A 43 3.21 -18.60 -6.47
CA ALA A 43 3.92 -19.76 -5.95
C ALA A 43 5.39 -19.39 -5.66
N ASN A 44 5.93 -19.93 -4.56
CA ASN A 44 7.27 -19.64 -4.05
C ASN A 44 7.51 -18.16 -3.67
N ASN A 45 6.45 -17.36 -3.52
CA ASN A 45 6.63 -15.99 -3.12
C ASN A 45 7.00 -15.91 -1.63
N ALA A 46 8.04 -15.12 -1.31
CA ALA A 46 8.58 -14.97 0.03
C ALA A 46 8.78 -13.49 0.35
N GLY A 47 8.59 -13.11 1.62
CA GLY A 47 8.60 -11.71 2.05
C GLY A 47 7.23 -11.04 1.96
N LEU A 48 7.23 -9.72 1.77
CA LEU A 48 6.00 -8.90 1.71
C LEU A 48 5.57 -8.70 0.26
N ASN A 49 4.31 -9.02 -0.02
CA ASN A 49 3.76 -8.99 -1.37
C ASN A 49 2.43 -8.27 -1.38
N THR A 50 2.27 -7.35 -2.33
CA THR A 50 1.02 -6.67 -2.60
C THR A 50 0.64 -6.92 -4.04
N VAL A 51 -0.60 -7.36 -4.26
CA VAL A 51 -1.19 -7.47 -5.59
C VAL A 51 -2.45 -6.62 -5.62
N ILE A 52 -2.51 -5.72 -6.61
CA ILE A 52 -3.67 -4.88 -6.84
C ILE A 52 -4.11 -5.07 -8.29
N GLN A 53 -5.40 -5.36 -8.44
CA GLN A 53 -6.02 -5.85 -9.66
C GLN A 53 -7.27 -5.01 -9.89
N ASN A 54 -7.22 -4.08 -10.84
CA ASN A 54 -8.35 -3.23 -11.18
C ASN A 54 -8.52 -3.18 -12.69
N SER A 55 -9.74 -3.49 -13.15
CA SER A 55 -10.12 -3.44 -14.56
C SER A 55 -11.20 -2.39 -14.79
N GLY A 56 -11.48 -1.58 -13.77
CA GLY A 56 -12.45 -0.49 -13.83
C GLY A 56 -11.83 0.78 -14.39
N ASN A 57 -12.70 1.68 -14.84
CA ASN A 57 -12.34 3.06 -15.14
C ASN A 57 -12.58 3.90 -13.88
N ASN A 58 -11.89 5.02 -13.73
CA ASN A 58 -12.07 5.94 -12.60
C ASN A 58 -11.65 5.35 -11.24
N VAL A 59 -10.61 4.51 -11.26
CA VAL A 59 -10.09 3.86 -10.06
C VAL A 59 -8.91 4.65 -9.50
N LEU A 60 -9.03 5.05 -8.24
CA LEU A 60 -7.89 5.49 -7.43
C LEU A 60 -7.50 4.37 -6.46
N ILE A 61 -6.22 4.01 -6.50
CA ILE A 61 -5.63 3.03 -5.61
C ILE A 61 -4.63 3.72 -4.69
N GLN A 62 -4.85 3.57 -3.39
CA GLN A 62 -3.97 4.10 -2.34
C GLN A 62 -3.48 2.94 -1.48
N ASN A 63 -2.31 2.38 -1.81
CA ASN A 63 -1.66 1.32 -1.04
C ASN A 63 -0.36 1.84 -0.43
N ALA A 64 -0.20 1.71 0.89
CA ALA A 64 1.03 2.06 1.58
C ALA A 64 1.34 1.05 2.69
N VAL A 65 2.62 0.67 2.79
CA VAL A 65 3.14 -0.26 3.79
C VAL A 65 4.23 0.46 4.57
N ILE A 66 4.11 0.53 5.90
CA ILE A 66 5.20 0.98 6.77
C ILE A 66 5.82 -0.24 7.43
N LEU A 67 7.11 -0.47 7.19
CA LEU A 67 7.87 -1.55 7.78
C LEU A 67 8.87 -0.99 8.81
N ASN A 68 8.71 -1.38 10.06
CA ASN A 68 9.64 -1.05 11.14
C ASN A 68 10.45 -2.30 11.48
N ILE A 69 11.76 -2.26 11.26
CA ILE A 69 12.66 -3.37 11.56
C ILE A 69 13.65 -2.92 12.62
N GLN A 70 13.76 -3.68 13.70
CA GLN A 70 14.84 -3.57 14.67
C GLN A 70 15.62 -4.89 14.68
N MET A 71 16.87 -4.84 14.25
CA MET A 71 17.78 -5.98 14.27
C MET A 71 18.58 -5.98 15.58
N GLN A 72 18.93 -7.17 16.08
CA GLN A 72 19.83 -7.36 17.23
C GLN A 72 21.29 -7.38 16.78
#